data_AF-A0A4P5SR07-F1
#
_entry.id   AF-A0A4P5SR07-F1
#
_cell.length_a   1.000
_cell.length_b   1.000
_cell.length_c   1.000
_cell.angle_alpha   90.00
_cell.angle_beta   90.00
_cell.angle_gamma   90.00
#
_symmetry.space_group_name_H-M   'P 1'
#
loop_
_entity.id
_entity.type
_entity.pdbx_description
1 polymer ?
#
loop_
_entity_poly.entity_id
_entity_poly.type
_entity_poly.pdbx_seq_one_letter_code
_entity_poly.pdbx_strand_id
1 'polypeptide(L)'
;MDEDEIRKQINRFLVKEKIKREEFCYRAGISAATLNKCMTGKMRFSDKTVSKIIATIGIQDSNISDEVASYKNYGGYSKIQAKKYIGSYLTFRPSFSEDKSIFAYITDIRWSDERGALEFNERNRHDPEHCQHGYISIPQETNFIYFITSVPTLIE
;
A
#
# COMPACT_ATOMS: atom_id res chain seq x y z
N MET A 1 -9.47 -16.29 0.56
CA MET A 1 -8.78 -16.98 1.65
C MET A 1 -9.38 -18.38 1.81
N ASP A 2 -8.54 -19.43 1.81
CA ASP A 2 -8.98 -20.81 2.08
C ASP A 2 -9.41 -20.97 3.55
N GLU A 3 -10.37 -21.84 3.85
CA GLU A 3 -10.92 -21.99 5.22
C GLU A 3 -9.86 -22.39 6.24
N ASP A 4 -8.88 -23.19 5.83
CA ASP A 4 -7.75 -23.58 6.68
C ASP A 4 -6.81 -22.41 6.97
N GLU A 5 -6.68 -21.49 6.04
CA GLU A 5 -5.92 -20.25 6.25
C GLU A 5 -6.64 -19.34 7.26
N ILE A 6 -7.97 -19.24 7.19
CA ILE A 6 -8.77 -18.50 8.20
C ILE A 6 -8.52 -19.07 9.59
N ARG A 7 -8.57 -20.40 9.75
CA ARG A 7 -8.34 -21.08 11.04
C ARG A 7 -6.93 -20.82 11.58
N LYS A 8 -5.91 -20.87 10.71
CA LYS A 8 -4.52 -20.56 11.09
C LYS A 8 -4.35 -19.13 11.56
N GLN A 9 -4.94 -18.16 10.86
CA GLN A 9 -4.86 -16.75 11.23
C GLN A 9 -5.53 -16.45 12.57
N ILE A 10 -6.70 -17.05 12.83
CA ILE A 10 -7.37 -16.95 14.14
C ILE A 10 -6.45 -17.48 15.25
N ASN A 11 -5.89 -18.69 15.09
CA ASN A 11 -5.01 -19.26 16.11
C ASN A 11 -3.74 -18.42 16.33
N ARG A 12 -3.15 -17.87 15.26
CA ARG A 12 -1.98 -16.98 15.36
C ARG A 12 -2.30 -15.72 16.15
N PHE A 13 -3.46 -15.11 15.92
CA PHE A 13 -3.92 -13.94 16.65
C PHE A 13 -4.14 -14.22 18.13
N LEU A 14 -4.80 -15.33 18.48
CA LEU A 14 -5.02 -15.73 19.87
C LEU A 14 -3.71 -15.89 20.64
N VAL A 15 -2.70 -16.52 20.01
CA VAL A 15 -1.38 -16.71 20.62
C VAL A 15 -0.65 -15.38 20.77
N LYS A 16 -0.65 -14.54 19.72
CA LYS A 16 0.03 -13.24 19.70
C LYS A 16 -0.53 -12.29 20.77
N GLU A 17 -1.84 -12.14 20.82
CA GLU A 17 -2.53 -11.22 21.73
C GLU A 17 -2.76 -11.81 23.13
N LYS A 18 -2.42 -13.09 23.35
CA LYS A 18 -2.61 -13.82 24.61
C LYS A 18 -4.06 -13.80 25.12
N ILE A 19 -5.02 -13.85 24.20
CA ILE A 19 -6.46 -13.86 24.51
C ILE A 19 -7.07 -15.24 24.29
N LYS A 20 -8.14 -15.52 25.04
CA LYS A 20 -8.92 -16.76 24.87
C LYS A 20 -9.90 -16.63 23.70
N ARG A 21 -10.38 -17.78 23.21
CA ARG A 21 -11.38 -17.83 22.12
C ARG A 21 -12.68 -17.10 22.47
N GLU A 22 -13.10 -17.14 23.73
CA GLU A 22 -14.29 -16.45 24.22
C GLU A 22 -14.16 -14.93 24.09
N GLU A 23 -13.01 -14.39 24.50
CA GLU A 23 -12.68 -12.98 24.35
C GLU A 23 -12.62 -12.56 22.88
N PHE A 24 -12.03 -13.41 22.02
CA PHE A 24 -12.05 -13.17 20.58
C PHE A 24 -13.48 -13.15 20.00
N CYS A 25 -14.35 -14.06 20.43
CA CYS A 25 -15.76 -14.09 20.02
C CYS A 25 -16.50 -12.81 20.41
N TYR A 26 -16.24 -12.33 21.63
CA TYR A 26 -16.79 -11.08 22.13
C TYR A 26 -16.35 -9.90 21.25
N ARG A 27 -15.04 -9.78 20.97
CA ARG A 27 -14.50 -8.73 20.10
C ARG A 27 -15.04 -8.79 18.66
N ALA A 28 -15.22 -9.98 18.11
CA ALA A 28 -15.70 -10.16 16.74
C ALA A 28 -17.23 -10.06 16.59
N GLY A 29 -17.98 -10.05 17.69
CA GLY A 29 -19.44 -10.11 17.65
C GLY A 29 -19.94 -11.39 16.97
N ILE A 30 -19.31 -12.53 17.26
CA ILE A 30 -19.64 -13.87 16.76
C ILE A 30 -19.92 -14.78 17.96
N SER A 31 -20.90 -15.68 17.85
CA SER A 31 -21.17 -16.63 18.94
C SER A 31 -20.05 -17.67 19.07
N ALA A 32 -19.70 -18.04 20.30
CA ALA A 32 -18.70 -19.08 20.57
C ALA A 32 -19.06 -20.43 19.94
N ALA A 33 -20.36 -20.74 19.88
CA ALA A 33 -20.86 -21.96 19.23
C ALA A 33 -20.60 -21.96 17.71
N THR A 34 -20.80 -20.82 17.03
CA THR A 34 -20.49 -20.66 15.60
C THR A 34 -19.00 -20.81 15.36
N LEU A 35 -18.16 -20.09 16.12
CA LEU A 35 -16.71 -20.15 15.94
C LEU A 35 -16.18 -21.56 16.15
N ASN A 36 -16.61 -22.27 17.18
CA ASN A 36 -16.17 -23.64 17.46
C ASN A 36 -16.55 -24.63 16.33
N LYS A 37 -17.75 -24.50 15.75
CA LYS A 37 -18.16 -25.33 14.61
C LYS A 37 -17.31 -25.04 13.37
N CYS A 38 -16.98 -23.77 13.12
CA CYS A 38 -16.12 -23.40 12.00
C CYS A 38 -14.66 -23.83 12.20
N MET A 39 -14.12 -23.72 13.41
CA MET A 39 -12.76 -24.16 13.75
C MET A 39 -12.59 -25.68 13.69
N THR A 40 -13.66 -26.44 13.92
CA THR A 40 -13.67 -27.92 13.83
C THR A 40 -14.00 -28.44 12.42
N GLY A 41 -14.21 -27.56 11.44
CA GLY A 41 -14.56 -27.94 10.07
C GLY A 41 -16.00 -28.47 9.91
N LYS A 42 -16.80 -28.49 10.97
CA LYS A 42 -18.20 -28.96 10.95
C LYS A 42 -19.16 -27.95 10.31
N MET A 43 -18.70 -26.72 10.07
CA MET A 43 -19.46 -25.64 9.47
C MET A 43 -18.52 -24.75 8.65
N ARG A 44 -18.93 -24.35 7.46
CA ARG A 44 -18.20 -23.37 6.65
C ARG A 44 -18.33 -21.97 7.24
N PHE A 45 -17.31 -21.13 7.04
CA PHE A 45 -17.44 -19.71 7.39
C PHE A 45 -18.34 -19.02 6.34
N SER A 46 -19.37 -18.31 6.79
CA SER A 46 -20.13 -17.44 5.89
C SER A 46 -19.36 -16.15 5.63
N ASP A 47 -19.59 -15.51 4.48
CA ASP A 47 -18.91 -14.25 4.12
C ASP A 47 -19.02 -13.18 5.20
N LYS A 48 -20.22 -13.03 5.80
CA LYS A 48 -20.46 -12.12 6.92
C LYS A 48 -19.59 -12.44 8.15
N THR A 49 -19.34 -13.72 8.41
CA THR A 49 -18.50 -14.17 9.52
C THR A 49 -17.02 -13.93 9.20
N VAL A 50 -16.60 -14.19 7.96
CA VAL A 50 -15.25 -13.91 7.48
C VAL A 50 -14.94 -12.41 7.58
N SER A 51 -15.85 -11.53 7.15
CA SER A 51 -15.65 -10.08 7.24
C SER A 51 -15.47 -9.61 8.70
N LYS A 52 -16.25 -10.14 9.63
CA LYS A 52 -16.11 -9.83 11.06
C LYS A 52 -14.76 -10.30 11.64
N ILE A 53 -14.33 -11.51 11.26
CA ILE A 53 -13.05 -12.09 11.67
C ILE A 53 -11.89 -11.22 11.15
N ILE A 54 -11.90 -10.89 9.86
CA ILE A 54 -10.89 -10.02 9.22
C ILE A 54 -10.82 -8.66 9.93
N ALA A 55 -11.97 -8.02 10.15
CA ALA A 55 -12.04 -6.74 10.84
C ALA A 55 -11.51 -6.81 12.29
N THR A 56 -11.71 -7.93 12.98
CA THR A 56 -11.29 -8.11 14.39
C THR A 56 -9.80 -8.42 14.51
N ILE A 57 -9.28 -9.25 13.60
CA ILE A 57 -7.87 -9.62 13.58
C ILE A 57 -7.02 -8.45 13.08
N GLY A 58 -7.62 -7.51 12.33
CA GLY A 58 -6.91 -6.40 11.71
C GLY A 58 -5.96 -6.85 10.59
N ILE A 59 -6.06 -8.11 10.16
CA ILE A 59 -5.38 -8.61 8.96
C ILE A 59 -6.21 -8.10 7.77
N GLN A 60 -5.65 -7.16 7.02
CA GLN A 60 -6.09 -6.94 5.65
C GLN A 60 -5.83 -8.23 4.88
N ASP A 61 -6.84 -8.69 4.14
CA ASP A 61 -6.87 -9.97 3.42
C ASP A 61 -5.51 -10.30 2.79
N SER A 62 -4.90 -11.41 3.19
CA SER A 62 -3.62 -11.88 2.66
C SER A 62 -3.67 -12.26 1.17
N ASN A 63 -4.86 -12.22 0.56
CA ASN A 63 -5.05 -12.30 -0.89
C ASN A 63 -4.84 -10.96 -1.61
N ILE A 64 -4.65 -9.85 -0.90
CA ILE A 64 -4.01 -8.68 -1.47
C ILE A 64 -2.53 -8.93 -1.29
N SER A 65 -1.87 -9.47 -2.32
CA SER A 65 -0.43 -9.31 -2.44
C SER A 65 -0.19 -7.80 -2.41
N ASP A 66 0.14 -7.25 -1.25
CA ASP A 66 0.47 -5.85 -1.15
C ASP A 66 1.79 -5.72 -1.90
N GLU A 67 1.72 -5.28 -3.15
CA GLU A 67 2.89 -5.14 -4.00
C GLU A 67 3.84 -4.19 -3.28
N VAL A 68 5.00 -4.70 -2.88
CA VAL A 68 5.99 -3.96 -2.10
C VAL A 68 7.09 -3.48 -3.04
N ALA A 69 7.34 -2.18 -3.01
CA ALA A 69 8.44 -1.59 -3.74
C ALA A 69 9.77 -2.09 -3.17
N SER A 70 10.73 -2.40 -4.03
CA SER A 70 12.07 -2.81 -3.59
C SER A 70 12.63 -1.82 -2.56
N TYR A 71 12.96 -2.28 -1.36
CA TYR A 71 13.51 -1.41 -0.31
C TYR A 71 14.79 -0.73 -0.76
N LYS A 72 15.68 -1.47 -1.45
CA LYS A 72 16.96 -0.96 -1.94
C LYS A 72 16.81 0.19 -2.94
N ASN A 73 15.77 0.15 -3.78
CA ASN A 73 15.64 1.09 -4.90
C ASN A 73 14.60 2.19 -4.61
N TYR A 74 13.57 1.87 -3.82
CA TYR A 74 12.35 2.69 -3.69
C TYR A 74 11.87 2.83 -2.24
N GLY A 75 12.58 2.30 -1.24
CA GLY A 75 12.26 2.56 0.17
C GLY A 75 11.24 1.62 0.83
N GLY A 76 10.75 0.59 0.14
CA GLY A 76 10.09 -0.54 0.81
C GLY A 76 8.63 -0.34 1.18
N TYR A 77 8.00 0.73 0.68
CA TYR A 77 6.58 0.97 0.88
C TYR A 77 5.73 -0.01 0.07
N SER A 78 4.51 -0.21 0.52
CA SER A 78 3.53 -1.03 -0.17
C SER A 78 2.53 -0.19 -0.97
N LYS A 79 1.88 -0.79 -1.96
CA LYS A 79 0.83 -0.13 -2.79
C LYS A 79 -0.27 0.47 -1.94
N ILE A 80 -0.70 -0.23 -0.89
CA ILE A 80 -1.72 0.28 0.04
C ILE A 80 -1.22 1.53 0.78
N GLN A 81 0.00 1.51 1.30
CA GLN A 81 0.60 2.66 2.00
C GLN A 81 0.80 3.86 1.07
N ALA A 82 1.17 3.59 -0.18
CA ALA A 82 1.45 4.58 -1.20
C ALA A 82 0.21 5.18 -1.88
N LYS A 83 -0.95 4.53 -1.75
CA LYS A 83 -2.20 4.93 -2.44
C LYS A 83 -2.57 6.40 -2.24
N LYS A 84 -2.28 6.98 -1.08
CA LYS A 84 -2.55 8.39 -0.77
C LYS A 84 -1.73 9.40 -1.59
N TYR A 85 -0.65 8.96 -2.23
CA TYR A 85 0.22 9.80 -3.07
C TYR A 85 -0.11 9.68 -4.56
N ILE A 86 -1.06 8.82 -4.94
CA ILE A 86 -1.48 8.67 -6.33
C ILE A 86 -2.41 9.83 -6.69
N GLY A 87 -2.13 10.52 -7.79
CA GLY A 87 -2.92 11.64 -8.27
C GLY A 87 -2.14 12.61 -9.13
N SER A 88 -2.80 13.70 -9.52
CA SER A 88 -2.19 14.82 -10.24
C SER A 88 -1.95 15.98 -9.28
N TYR A 89 -0.72 16.50 -9.29
CA TYR A 89 -0.30 17.59 -8.42
C TYR A 89 0.08 18.81 -9.24
N LEU A 90 -0.30 20.00 -8.78
CA LEU A 90 0.20 21.26 -9.32
C LEU A 90 1.52 21.59 -8.63
N THR A 91 2.60 21.55 -9.38
CA THR A 91 3.95 21.80 -8.90
C THR A 91 4.33 23.23 -9.17
N PHE A 92 4.75 23.95 -8.12
CA PHE A 92 5.28 25.30 -8.21
C PHE A 92 6.78 25.28 -7.94
N ARG A 93 7.54 25.85 -8.88
CA ARG A 93 9.00 25.91 -8.81
C ARG A 93 9.48 27.33 -9.16
N PRO A 94 10.42 27.93 -8.42
CA PRO A 94 11.07 29.16 -8.85
C PRO A 94 11.76 28.97 -10.22
N SER A 95 11.64 29.96 -11.08
CA SER A 95 12.39 29.99 -12.33
C SER A 95 13.90 29.96 -12.03
N PHE A 96 14.65 29.24 -12.87
CA PHE A 96 16.12 29.27 -12.81
C PHE A 96 16.70 30.41 -13.66
N SER A 97 15.95 30.90 -14.65
CA SER A 97 16.42 31.87 -15.64
C SER A 97 15.90 33.29 -15.40
N GLU A 98 14.76 33.43 -14.72
CA GLU A 98 14.08 34.71 -14.52
C GLU A 98 13.86 35.00 -13.04
N ASP A 99 14.37 36.13 -12.57
CA ASP A 99 14.16 36.55 -11.18
C ASP A 99 12.66 36.76 -10.90
N LYS A 100 12.19 36.29 -9.75
CA LYS A 100 10.80 36.40 -9.26
C LYS A 100 9.72 35.72 -10.12
N SER A 101 10.09 34.93 -11.13
CA SER A 101 9.14 34.11 -11.89
C SER A 101 8.90 32.75 -11.21
N ILE A 102 7.65 32.26 -11.22
CA ILE A 102 7.28 30.91 -10.76
C ILE A 102 6.78 30.10 -11.96
N PHE A 103 7.34 28.92 -12.11
CA PHE A 103 6.90 27.92 -13.08
C PHE A 103 5.87 27.03 -12.40
N ALA A 104 4.74 26.83 -13.08
CA ALA A 104 3.69 25.91 -12.67
C ALA A 104 3.52 24.83 -13.73
N TYR A 105 3.51 23.57 -13.30
CA TYR A 105 3.29 22.43 -14.18
C TYR A 105 2.65 21.28 -13.41
N ILE A 106 2.22 20.23 -14.10
CA ILE A 106 1.55 19.10 -13.47
C ILE A 106 2.54 17.96 -13.30
N THR A 107 2.58 17.39 -12.10
CA THR A 107 3.26 16.13 -11.80
C THR A 107 2.19 15.07 -11.54
N ASP A 108 2.08 14.10 -12.44
CA ASP A 108 1.21 12.95 -12.23
C ASP A 108 2.00 11.86 -11.51
N ILE A 109 1.38 11.25 -10.50
CA ILE A 109 1.93 10.13 -9.73
C ILE A 109 0.97 8.95 -9.87
N ARG A 110 1.50 7.79 -10.26
CA ARG A 110 0.72 6.55 -10.39
C ARG A 110 1.51 5.36 -9.89
N TRP A 111 0.80 4.25 -9.66
CA TRP A 111 1.44 2.97 -9.39
C TRP A 111 1.86 2.28 -10.69
N SER A 112 3.07 1.74 -10.72
CA SER A 112 3.64 0.96 -11.81
C SER A 112 3.58 -0.52 -11.44
N ASP A 113 2.66 -1.28 -12.04
CA ASP A 113 2.57 -2.73 -11.79
C ASP A 113 3.81 -3.49 -12.30
N GLU A 114 4.46 -2.98 -13.37
CA GLU A 114 5.69 -3.56 -13.91
C GLU A 114 6.86 -3.50 -12.91
N ARG A 115 6.98 -2.37 -12.20
CA ARG A 115 8.09 -2.10 -11.30
C ARG A 115 7.76 -2.32 -9.82
N GLY A 116 6.47 -2.48 -9.51
CA GLY A 116 5.95 -2.57 -8.16
C GLY A 116 6.25 -1.33 -7.32
N ALA A 117 6.19 -0.13 -7.92
CA ALA A 117 6.53 1.12 -7.25
C ALA A 117 5.71 2.30 -7.79
N LEU A 118 5.69 3.43 -7.08
CA LEU A 118 5.19 4.68 -7.61
C LEU A 118 6.14 5.21 -8.68
N GLU A 119 5.55 5.65 -9.78
CA GLU A 119 6.21 6.40 -10.84
C GLU A 119 5.58 7.78 -10.99
N PHE A 120 6.36 8.73 -11.49
CA PHE A 120 5.90 10.07 -11.78
C PHE A 120 6.23 10.49 -13.21
N ASN A 121 5.41 11.40 -13.72
CA ASN A 121 5.64 12.07 -15.00
C ASN A 121 5.25 13.55 -14.91
N GLU A 122 6.11 14.43 -15.41
CA GLU A 122 5.81 15.85 -15.55
C GLU A 122 5.12 16.12 -16.90
N ARG A 123 4.08 16.96 -16.89
CA ARG A 123 3.38 17.39 -18.09
C ARG A 123 2.99 18.87 -18.02
N ASN A 124 2.63 19.41 -19.18
CA ASN A 124 2.24 20.81 -19.35
C ASN A 124 3.32 21.80 -18.85
N ARG A 125 4.60 21.43 -18.99
CA ARG A 125 5.72 22.34 -18.76
C ARG A 125 5.81 23.35 -19.90
N HIS A 126 6.23 24.57 -19.57
CA HIS A 126 6.59 25.58 -20.56
C HIS A 126 7.86 25.21 -21.34
N ASP A 127 8.72 24.38 -20.74
CA ASP A 127 9.98 23.86 -21.27
C ASP A 127 9.90 22.31 -21.43
N PRO A 128 9.15 21.80 -22.42
CA PRO A 128 8.86 20.37 -22.52
C PRO A 128 10.12 19.48 -22.68
N GLU A 129 11.21 20.05 -23.18
CA GLU A 129 12.52 19.40 -23.36
C GLU A 129 13.16 19.00 -22.01
N HIS A 130 12.69 19.60 -20.93
CA HIS A 130 13.14 19.35 -19.56
C HIS A 130 12.12 18.58 -18.72
N CYS A 131 11.04 18.07 -19.32
CA CYS A 131 10.08 17.19 -18.64
C CYS A 131 10.79 15.97 -18.04
N GLN A 132 10.63 15.80 -16.73
CA GLN A 132 11.18 14.66 -16.01
C GLN A 132 10.13 13.56 -15.81
N HIS A 133 10.61 12.33 -15.78
CA HIS A 133 9.83 11.17 -15.37
C HIS A 133 10.75 10.20 -14.61
N GLY A 134 10.16 9.29 -13.85
CA GLY A 134 10.91 8.29 -13.11
C GLY A 134 10.11 7.69 -11.97
N TYR A 135 10.79 7.35 -10.88
CA TYR A 135 10.21 6.60 -9.76
C TYR A 135 10.27 7.40 -8.46
N ILE A 136 9.44 7.01 -7.50
CA ILE A 136 9.39 7.64 -6.19
C ILE A 136 9.93 6.67 -5.14
N SER A 137 10.88 7.16 -4.33
CA SER A 137 11.36 6.46 -3.14
C SER A 137 10.81 7.09 -1.88
N ILE A 138 10.31 6.25 -0.97
CA ILE A 138 9.80 6.67 0.35
C ILE A 138 10.46 5.78 1.41
N PRO A 139 11.72 6.06 1.81
CA PRO A 139 12.41 5.31 2.85
C PRO A 139 11.74 5.52 4.21
N GLN A 140 11.59 4.45 5.01
CA GLN A 140 10.93 4.51 6.32
C GLN A 140 11.73 5.29 7.37
N GLU A 141 13.03 5.47 7.12
CA GLU A 141 13.99 6.13 8.02
C GLU A 141 13.99 7.65 7.86
N THR A 142 13.29 8.17 6.84
CA THR A 142 13.28 9.60 6.51
C THR A 142 11.87 10.16 6.47
N ASN A 143 11.73 11.46 6.72
CA ASN A 143 10.46 12.17 6.56
C ASN A 143 10.29 12.78 5.15
N PHE A 144 11.11 12.35 4.18
CA PHE A 144 11.15 12.92 2.85
C PHE A 144 10.64 11.91 1.80
N ILE A 145 10.07 12.45 0.72
CA ILE A 145 9.71 11.71 -0.48
C ILE A 145 10.70 12.13 -1.57
N TYR A 146 11.34 11.15 -2.21
CA TYR A 146 12.37 11.39 -3.21
C TYR A 146 11.85 11.05 -4.60
N PHE A 147 11.94 12.01 -5.51
CA PHE A 147 11.65 11.83 -6.94
C PHE A 147 12.95 11.46 -7.63
N ILE A 148 13.08 10.19 -8.01
CA ILE A 148 14.25 9.64 -8.69
C ILE A 148 14.01 9.79 -10.20
N THR A 149 14.64 10.78 -10.80
CA THR A 149 14.59 11.02 -12.24
C THR A 149 15.34 9.92 -12.99
N SER A 150 14.68 9.28 -13.94
CA SER A 150 15.35 8.40 -14.89
C SER A 150 16.21 9.29 -15.80
N VAL A 151 17.54 9.19 -15.67
CA VAL A 151 18.42 9.76 -16.69
C VAL A 151 18.17 8.94 -17.97
N PRO A 152 18.01 9.55 -19.16
CA PRO A 152 17.94 8.77 -20.40
C PRO A 152 19.20 7.90 -20.46
N THR A 153 19.03 6.58 -20.42
CA THR A 153 20.12 5.68 -20.76
C THR A 153 20.43 5.95 -22.23
N LEU A 154 21.50 6.70 -22.50
CA LEU A 154 22.13 6.68 -23.81
C LEU A 154 22.54 5.22 -24.03
N ILE A 155 21.77 4.53 -24.88
CA ILE A 155 22.18 3.24 -25.42
C ILE A 155 23.32 3.58 -26.37
N GLU A 156 24.56 3.24 -25.98
CA GLU A 156 25.71 3.17 -26.89
C GLU A 156 25.52 2.07 -27.93
#